data_AF-A0AAU5KP74-F1
#
_entry.id   AF-A0AAU5KP74-F1
#
_cell.length_a   1.000
_cell.length_b   1.000
_cell.length_c   1.000
_cell.angle_alpha   90.00
_cell.angle_beta   90.00
_cell.angle_gamma   90.00
#
_symmetry.space_group_name_H-M   'P 1'
#
loop_
_entity.id
_entity.type
_entity.pdbx_description
1 polymer ?
#
loop_
_entity_poly.entity_id
_entity_poly.type
_entity_poly.pdbx_seq_one_letter_code
_entity_poly.pdbx_strand_id
1 'polypeptide(L)'
;MNDVDFRHSSSDVADRSIADALMSIVELRQYTLRPGARDTLIDLFEREFVTGQQAVGITVGGRFRDLDDPDRFVWLRGFPDMATRERALHAFYYGPVWQEHGQAANATMLDSDDVLLLRGPGFTAPDSSGPVVATICHPLDTAAFADHFERQLRPELAALTPPLAVHRTEHAENTFPALPVRAGEDVLVWFTAGDTAPLPDLSAHLRSAPQQLRLAPVA
;
A
#
# COMPACT_ATOMS: atom_id res chain seq x y z
N MET A 1 1.56 -42.35 -31.80
CA MET A 1 2.72 -42.10 -30.93
C MET A 1 3.30 -40.76 -31.34
N ASN A 2 3.06 -39.72 -30.54
CA ASN A 2 3.85 -38.50 -30.43
C ASN A 2 3.26 -37.74 -29.24
N ASP A 3 3.85 -37.99 -28.07
CA ASP A 3 3.63 -37.22 -26.85
C ASP A 3 4.36 -35.88 -26.99
N VAL A 4 3.66 -34.80 -26.66
CA VAL A 4 4.22 -33.45 -26.57
C VAL A 4 4.57 -33.21 -25.11
N ASP A 5 5.88 -33.20 -24.83
CA ASP A 5 6.47 -33.05 -23.50
C ASP A 5 6.31 -31.58 -23.03
N PHE A 6 5.35 -31.32 -22.15
CA PHE A 6 5.15 -30.02 -21.47
C PHE A 6 6.17 -29.86 -20.34
N ARG A 7 7.37 -29.39 -20.66
CA ARG A 7 8.34 -28.95 -19.64
C ARG A 7 8.03 -27.50 -19.23
N HIS A 8 7.23 -27.33 -18.18
CA HIS A 8 7.23 -26.07 -17.42
C HIS A 8 8.58 -25.95 -16.70
N SER A 9 9.29 -24.84 -16.91
CA SER A 9 10.65 -24.62 -16.40
C SER A 9 10.65 -24.49 -14.88
N SER A 10 11.41 -25.34 -14.20
CA SER A 10 11.57 -25.37 -12.73
C SER A 10 12.17 -24.07 -12.16
N SER A 11 12.83 -23.26 -13.00
CA SER A 11 13.41 -21.95 -12.65
C SER A 11 12.34 -20.90 -12.32
N ASP A 12 11.27 -20.84 -13.11
CA ASP A 12 10.25 -19.79 -12.98
C ASP A 12 9.42 -19.99 -11.70
N VAL A 13 9.21 -21.23 -11.30
CA VAL A 13 8.53 -21.58 -10.04
C VAL A 13 9.40 -21.25 -8.83
N ALA A 14 10.71 -21.47 -8.91
CA ALA A 14 11.65 -21.15 -7.84
C ALA A 14 11.84 -19.62 -7.67
N ASP A 15 11.98 -18.88 -8.78
CA ASP A 15 12.07 -17.41 -8.75
C ASP A 15 10.78 -16.77 -8.26
N ARG A 16 9.61 -17.31 -8.64
CA ARG A 16 8.31 -16.86 -8.14
C ARG A 16 8.11 -17.15 -6.66
N SER A 17 8.61 -18.29 -6.18
CA SER A 17 8.60 -18.67 -4.74
C SER A 17 9.51 -17.76 -3.90
N ILE A 18 10.69 -17.40 -4.39
CA ILE A 18 11.59 -16.44 -3.72
C ILE A 18 10.99 -15.03 -3.76
N ALA A 19 10.40 -14.61 -4.88
CA ALA A 19 9.72 -13.34 -5.00
C ALA A 19 8.52 -13.26 -4.04
N ASP A 20 7.69 -14.31 -3.94
CA ASP A 20 6.58 -14.37 -2.98
C ASP A 20 7.07 -14.43 -1.51
N ALA A 21 8.23 -15.05 -1.24
CA ALA A 21 8.87 -15.04 0.08
C ALA A 21 9.45 -13.67 0.49
N LEU A 22 9.73 -12.79 -0.49
CA LEU A 22 10.10 -11.39 -0.27
C LEU A 22 8.89 -10.46 -0.14
N MET A 23 7.67 -10.93 -0.43
CA MET A 23 6.46 -10.11 -0.32
C MET A 23 5.92 -10.08 1.10
N SER A 24 5.97 -8.87 1.68
CA SER A 24 5.36 -8.56 2.97
C SER A 24 3.85 -8.34 2.87
N ILE A 25 3.16 -8.48 4.00
CA ILE A 25 1.84 -7.89 4.20
C ILE A 25 2.01 -6.38 4.34
N VAL A 26 1.23 -5.61 3.58
CA VAL A 26 1.30 -4.15 3.56
C VAL A 26 -0.09 -3.60 3.81
N GLU A 27 -0.18 -2.57 4.63
CA GLU A 27 -1.38 -1.74 4.72
C GLU A 27 -1.11 -0.41 4.02
N LEU A 28 -1.92 -0.08 3.02
CA LEU A 28 -2.03 1.29 2.51
C LEU A 28 -3.21 1.95 3.23
N ARG A 29 -2.91 2.95 4.06
CA ARG A 29 -3.88 3.62 4.92
C ARG A 29 -4.13 5.03 4.41
N GLN A 30 -5.41 5.38 4.27
CA GLN A 30 -5.87 6.66 3.74
C GLN A 30 -6.78 7.32 4.78
N TYR A 31 -6.26 8.27 5.54
CA TYR A 31 -7.04 8.89 6.61
C TYR A 31 -7.78 10.12 6.11
N THR A 32 -9.05 10.24 6.47
CA THR A 32 -9.82 11.47 6.32
C THR A 32 -9.75 12.24 7.63
N LEU A 33 -9.23 13.46 7.56
CA LEU A 33 -8.95 14.30 8.73
C LEU A 33 -9.95 15.43 8.84
N ARG A 34 -9.97 16.07 10.02
CA ARG A 34 -10.70 17.31 10.20
C ARG A 34 -10.00 18.44 9.42
N PRO A 35 -10.76 19.44 8.93
CA PRO A 35 -10.19 20.61 8.27
C PRO A 35 -9.03 21.24 9.02
N GLY A 36 -7.86 21.30 8.37
CA GLY A 36 -6.64 21.91 8.92
C GLY A 36 -5.91 21.09 10.00
N ALA A 37 -6.35 19.86 10.29
CA ALA A 37 -5.71 19.01 11.29
C ALA A 37 -4.56 18.14 10.75
N ARG A 38 -4.35 18.13 9.43
CA ARG A 38 -3.39 17.25 8.75
C ARG A 38 -1.97 17.36 9.30
N ASP A 39 -1.40 18.57 9.30
CA ASP A 39 -0.02 18.74 9.75
C ASP A 39 0.13 18.48 11.26
N THR A 40 -0.91 18.76 12.06
CA THR A 40 -0.93 18.38 13.48
C THR A 40 -0.85 16.86 13.68
N LEU A 41 -1.60 16.08 12.90
CA LEU A 41 -1.50 14.62 12.96
C LEU A 41 -0.12 14.15 12.48
N ILE A 42 0.38 14.70 11.37
CA ILE A 42 1.69 14.35 10.82
C ILE A 42 2.80 14.59 11.86
N ASP A 43 2.83 15.76 12.49
CA ASP A 43 3.85 16.11 13.49
C ASP A 43 3.82 15.16 14.71
N LEU A 44 2.63 14.78 15.16
CA LEU A 44 2.46 13.79 16.23
C LEU A 44 2.90 12.40 15.76
N PHE A 45 2.52 12.02 14.55
CA PHE A 45 2.81 10.71 13.97
C PHE A 45 4.31 10.50 13.81
N GLU A 46 5.01 11.47 13.22
CA GLU A 46 6.47 11.43 13.03
C GLU A 46 7.22 11.34 14.36
N ARG A 47 6.83 12.15 15.33
CA ARG A 47 7.52 12.23 16.62
C ARG A 47 7.30 10.98 17.48
N GLU A 48 6.06 10.51 17.58
CA GLU A 48 5.69 9.50 18.58
C GLU A 48 5.42 8.11 17.96
N PHE A 49 4.76 8.06 16.81
CA PHE A 49 4.23 6.81 16.26
C PHE A 49 5.19 6.08 15.33
N VAL A 50 6.09 6.78 14.65
CA VAL A 50 7.08 6.12 13.78
C VAL A 50 7.99 5.21 14.60
N THR A 51 8.72 5.77 15.56
CA THR A 51 9.62 4.99 16.42
C THR A 51 8.83 4.00 17.29
N GLY A 52 7.65 4.38 17.79
CA GLY A 52 6.80 3.48 18.58
C GLY A 52 6.34 2.24 17.82
N GLN A 53 5.94 2.38 16.56
CA GLN A 53 5.57 1.24 15.70
C GLN A 53 6.79 0.39 15.34
N GLN A 54 7.91 1.02 14.99
CA GLN A 54 9.15 0.31 14.67
C GLN A 54 9.67 -0.51 15.85
N ALA A 55 9.56 0.01 17.07
CA ALA A 55 9.99 -0.68 18.30
C ALA A 55 9.25 -2.02 18.54
N VAL A 56 8.04 -2.18 18.00
CA VAL A 56 7.27 -3.44 18.09
C VAL A 56 7.31 -4.27 16.80
N GLY A 57 8.23 -3.95 15.88
CA GLY A 57 8.51 -4.72 14.68
C GLY A 57 7.68 -4.36 13.45
N ILE A 58 6.99 -3.22 13.45
CA ILE A 58 6.26 -2.72 12.28
C ILE A 58 7.23 -1.96 11.37
N THR A 59 7.28 -2.33 10.10
CA THR A 59 7.96 -1.51 9.09
C THR A 59 7.08 -0.32 8.76
N VAL A 60 7.48 0.90 9.15
CA VAL A 60 6.78 2.12 8.73
C VAL A 60 7.34 2.55 7.37
N GLY A 61 6.48 2.60 6.36
CA GLY A 61 6.82 2.97 5.00
C GLY A 61 6.65 4.47 4.73
N GLY A 62 6.39 4.81 3.48
CA GLY A 62 6.13 6.18 3.05
C GLY A 62 4.91 6.77 3.74
N ARG A 63 5.01 8.06 4.06
CA ARG A 63 3.96 8.87 4.68
C ARG A 63 3.84 10.13 3.84
N PHE A 64 2.61 10.54 3.55
CA PHE A 64 2.35 11.46 2.45
C PHE A 64 1.24 12.43 2.77
N ARG A 65 1.42 13.67 2.32
CA ARG A 65 0.34 14.62 2.10
C ARG A 65 -0.27 14.34 0.73
N ASP A 66 -1.59 14.25 0.65
CA ASP A 66 -2.27 14.32 -0.63
C ASP A 66 -2.26 15.77 -1.14
N LEU A 67 -1.81 15.98 -2.38
CA LEU A 67 -1.72 17.29 -3.01
C LEU A 67 -3.07 17.80 -3.50
N ASP A 68 -4.01 16.90 -3.77
CA ASP A 68 -5.34 17.23 -4.27
C ASP A 68 -6.40 17.26 -3.14
N ASP A 69 -6.06 16.76 -1.95
CA ASP A 69 -6.93 16.74 -0.76
C ASP A 69 -6.17 17.21 0.52
N PRO A 70 -6.40 18.45 1.00
CA PRO A 70 -5.67 19.01 2.15
C PRO A 70 -6.00 18.31 3.47
N ASP A 71 -7.10 17.57 3.53
CA ASP A 71 -7.57 16.87 4.73
C ASP A 71 -7.27 15.37 4.68
N ARG A 72 -6.38 14.93 3.78
CA ARG A 72 -5.98 13.53 3.64
C ARG A 72 -4.52 13.28 4.01
N PHE A 73 -4.31 12.25 4.81
CA PHE A 73 -2.98 11.71 5.15
C PHE A 73 -2.89 10.25 4.70
N VAL A 74 -1.95 9.95 3.81
CA VAL A 74 -1.76 8.62 3.23
C VAL A 74 -0.45 8.04 3.73
N TRP A 75 -0.46 6.81 4.22
CA TRP A 75 0.78 6.18 4.69
C TRP A 75 0.76 4.66 4.55
N LEU A 76 1.94 4.07 4.58
CA LEU A 76 2.13 2.63 4.50
C LEU A 76 2.75 2.07 5.76
N ARG A 77 2.38 0.84 6.10
CA ARG A 77 3.18 -0.02 6.97
C ARG A 77 3.20 -1.45 6.48
N GLY A 78 4.27 -2.15 6.82
CA GLY A 78 4.55 -3.51 6.40
C GLY A 78 4.78 -4.46 7.57
N PHE A 79 4.46 -5.73 7.35
CA PHE A 79 4.64 -6.84 8.27
C PHE A 79 5.14 -8.06 7.49
N PRO A 80 6.03 -8.89 8.05
CA PRO A 80 6.45 -10.13 7.38
C PRO A 80 5.29 -11.06 7.02
N ASP A 81 4.29 -11.17 7.91
CA ASP A 81 3.14 -12.06 7.77
C ASP A 81 1.96 -11.58 8.66
N MET A 82 0.80 -12.21 8.53
CA MET A 82 -0.41 -11.86 9.27
C MET A 82 -0.33 -12.13 10.78
N ALA A 83 0.44 -13.12 11.23
CA ALA A 83 0.62 -13.42 12.65
C ALA A 83 1.55 -12.38 13.32
N THR A 84 2.56 -11.92 12.60
CA THR A 84 3.43 -10.82 13.02
C THR A 84 2.67 -9.50 13.00
N ARG A 85 1.80 -9.28 12.01
CA ARG A 85 0.85 -8.15 12.00
C ARG A 85 0.02 -8.12 13.27
N GLU A 86 -0.71 -9.18 13.59
CA GLU A 86 -1.56 -9.25 14.78
C GLU A 86 -0.80 -8.91 16.07
N ARG A 87 0.34 -9.56 16.31
CA ARG A 87 1.15 -9.34 17.51
C ARG A 87 1.67 -7.91 17.61
N ALA A 88 2.18 -7.36 16.50
CA ALA A 88 2.72 -6.00 16.48
C ALA A 88 1.63 -4.94 16.67
N LEU A 89 0.46 -5.12 16.06
CA LEU A 89 -0.69 -4.25 16.27
C LEU A 89 -1.17 -4.28 17.72
N HIS A 90 -1.29 -5.47 18.31
CA HIS A 90 -1.65 -5.61 19.72
C HIS A 90 -0.63 -4.89 20.62
N ALA A 91 0.67 -5.08 20.38
CA ALA A 91 1.72 -4.44 21.16
C ALA A 91 1.70 -2.91 21.04
N PHE A 92 1.45 -2.37 19.85
CA PHE A 92 1.39 -0.92 19.63
C PHE A 92 0.13 -0.29 20.25
N TYR A 93 -1.06 -0.76 19.86
CA TYR A 93 -2.34 -0.13 20.21
C TYR A 93 -2.74 -0.33 21.68
N TYR A 94 -2.28 -1.40 22.32
CA TYR A 94 -2.47 -1.59 23.76
C TYR A 94 -1.22 -1.19 24.58
N GLY A 95 -0.19 -0.67 23.92
CA GLY A 95 1.06 -0.23 24.53
C GLY A 95 1.02 1.23 25.02
N PRO A 96 2.06 1.65 25.75
CA PRO A 96 2.11 2.97 26.39
C PRO A 96 2.08 4.13 25.39
N VAL A 97 2.73 3.99 24.22
CA VAL A 97 2.78 5.05 23.19
C VAL A 97 1.37 5.41 22.71
N TRP A 98 0.55 4.41 22.39
CA TRP A 98 -0.83 4.67 21.97
C TRP A 98 -1.71 5.12 23.13
N GLN A 99 -1.52 4.58 24.34
CA GLN A 99 -2.26 5.04 25.52
C GLN A 99 -2.02 6.52 25.83
N GLU A 100 -0.78 6.99 25.66
CA GLU A 100 -0.41 8.38 25.93
C GLU A 100 -0.88 9.34 24.83
N HIS A 101 -0.74 8.96 23.56
CA HIS A 101 -0.93 9.90 22.43
C HIS A 101 -2.14 9.60 21.54
N GLY A 102 -2.77 8.43 21.66
CA GLY A 102 -3.85 7.97 20.78
C GLY A 102 -5.08 8.87 20.82
N GLN A 103 -5.42 9.45 21.98
CA GLN A 103 -6.53 10.41 22.08
C GLN A 103 -6.27 11.67 21.22
N ALA A 104 -5.06 12.20 21.27
CA ALA A 104 -4.67 13.39 20.49
C ALA A 104 -4.71 13.09 18.99
N ALA A 105 -4.23 11.91 18.59
CA ALA A 105 -4.33 11.46 17.20
C ALA A 105 -5.79 11.32 16.75
N ASN A 106 -6.62 10.61 17.51
CA ASN A 106 -8.03 10.39 17.19
C ASN A 106 -8.82 11.70 17.08
N ALA A 107 -8.47 12.73 17.86
CA ALA A 107 -9.11 14.03 17.76
C ALA A 107 -8.94 14.69 16.38
N THR A 108 -7.88 14.37 15.64
CA THR A 108 -7.61 14.91 14.30
C THR A 108 -8.37 14.19 13.18
N MET A 109 -8.85 12.96 13.42
CA MET A 109 -9.39 12.08 12.38
C MET A 109 -10.92 12.12 12.35
N LEU A 110 -11.48 12.05 11.14
CA LEU A 110 -12.88 11.74 10.88
C LEU A 110 -13.06 10.26 10.52
N ASP A 111 -12.12 9.72 9.75
CA ASP A 111 -12.09 8.32 9.36
C ASP A 111 -10.64 7.83 9.25
N SER A 112 -10.41 6.62 9.77
CA SER A 112 -9.13 5.92 9.74
C SER A 112 -9.23 4.52 9.13
N ASP A 113 -10.40 4.16 8.60
CA ASP A 113 -10.77 2.78 8.27
C ASP A 113 -10.63 2.49 6.76
N ASP A 114 -10.38 3.50 5.92
CA ASP A 114 -9.99 3.31 4.52
C ASP A 114 -8.56 2.74 4.43
N VAL A 115 -8.49 1.42 4.57
CA VAL A 115 -7.26 0.63 4.59
C VAL A 115 -7.35 -0.50 3.59
N LEU A 116 -6.43 -0.53 2.64
CA LEU A 116 -6.22 -1.69 1.77
C LEU A 116 -5.21 -2.63 2.41
N LEU A 117 -5.58 -3.90 2.58
CA LEU A 117 -4.67 -4.97 2.95
C LEU A 117 -4.06 -5.56 1.67
N LEU A 118 -2.74 -5.49 1.58
CA LEU A 118 -2.00 -5.74 0.35
C LEU A 118 -0.87 -6.75 0.60
N ARG A 119 -0.40 -7.36 -0.48
CA ARG A 119 0.84 -8.13 -0.54
C ARG A 119 1.79 -7.49 -1.54
N GLY A 120 3.02 -7.24 -1.11
CA GLY A 120 4.06 -6.65 -1.96
C GLY A 120 5.28 -6.16 -1.17
N PRO A 121 6.18 -5.39 -1.81
CA PRO A 121 7.48 -5.03 -1.23
C PRO A 121 7.42 -3.88 -0.19
N GLY A 122 6.22 -3.38 0.16
CA GLY A 122 6.07 -2.08 0.81
C GLY A 122 6.48 -0.93 -0.13
N PHE A 123 6.53 0.29 0.39
CA PHE A 123 7.05 1.44 -0.34
C PHE A 123 7.47 2.52 0.65
N THR A 124 8.66 3.10 0.44
CA THR A 124 9.13 4.33 1.09
C THR A 124 9.64 5.24 -0.01
N ALA A 125 9.16 6.47 -0.03
CA ALA A 125 9.64 7.44 -1.00
C ALA A 125 11.10 7.82 -0.68
N PRO A 126 12.01 7.85 -1.67
CA PRO A 126 13.37 8.33 -1.45
C PRO A 126 13.38 9.77 -0.91
N ASP A 127 14.29 10.13 -0.01
CA ASP A 127 14.39 11.46 0.61
C ASP A 127 14.58 12.61 -0.41
N SER A 128 15.05 12.29 -1.61
CA SER A 128 15.23 13.22 -2.74
C SER A 128 14.13 13.12 -3.80
N SER A 129 13.14 12.25 -3.62
CA SER A 129 12.03 12.13 -4.55
C SER A 129 11.11 13.33 -4.39
N GLY A 130 10.77 13.96 -5.52
CA GLY A 130 9.64 14.87 -5.56
C GLY A 130 8.33 14.13 -5.27
N PRO A 131 7.19 14.69 -5.67
CA PRO A 131 5.91 14.00 -5.56
C PRO A 131 5.95 12.61 -6.18
N VAL A 132 5.08 11.73 -5.69
CA VAL A 132 4.84 10.39 -6.23
C VAL A 132 3.35 10.24 -6.55
N VAL A 133 3.00 9.40 -7.52
CA VAL A 133 1.61 9.06 -7.79
C VAL A 133 1.36 7.61 -7.38
N ALA A 134 0.42 7.40 -6.47
CA ALA A 134 -0.15 6.08 -6.19
C ALA A 134 -1.34 5.85 -7.13
N THR A 135 -1.26 4.83 -7.99
CA THR A 135 -2.39 4.40 -8.83
C THR A 135 -3.02 3.16 -8.22
N ILE A 136 -4.33 3.20 -8.01
CA ILE A 136 -5.15 2.11 -7.46
C ILE A 136 -6.17 1.72 -8.54
N CYS A 137 -6.08 0.48 -9.01
CA CYS A 137 -6.97 -0.08 -10.01
C CYS A 137 -7.83 -1.17 -9.40
N HIS A 138 -9.14 -1.17 -9.71
CA HIS A 138 -10.10 -2.22 -9.31
C HIS A 138 -10.43 -3.13 -10.50
N PRO A 139 -9.80 -4.31 -10.63
CA PRO A 139 -9.95 -5.15 -11.82
C PRO A 139 -11.34 -5.77 -11.94
N LEU A 140 -11.82 -5.93 -13.18
CA LEU A 140 -12.98 -6.77 -13.50
C LEU A 140 -12.65 -8.26 -13.25
N ASP A 141 -11.44 -8.66 -13.66
CA ASP A 141 -10.85 -9.97 -13.42
C ASP A 141 -9.40 -9.77 -12.95
N THR A 142 -9.14 -10.19 -11.71
CA THR A 142 -7.87 -9.98 -11.02
C THR A 142 -6.71 -10.71 -11.70
N ALA A 143 -6.93 -11.95 -12.14
CA ALA A 143 -5.89 -12.76 -12.78
C ALA A 143 -5.56 -12.21 -14.17
N ALA A 144 -6.59 -11.95 -14.98
CA ALA A 144 -6.41 -11.41 -16.33
C ALA A 144 -5.77 -10.02 -16.32
N PHE A 145 -6.12 -9.17 -15.35
CA PHE A 145 -5.50 -7.84 -15.23
C PHE A 145 -4.06 -7.90 -14.73
N ALA A 146 -3.72 -8.76 -13.77
CA ALA A 146 -2.33 -8.95 -13.35
C ALA A 146 -1.46 -9.41 -14.52
N ASP A 147 -1.98 -10.33 -15.32
CA ASP A 147 -1.37 -10.82 -16.55
C ASP A 147 -1.16 -9.72 -17.60
N HIS A 148 -2.19 -8.89 -17.82
CA HIS A 148 -2.11 -7.73 -18.70
C HIS A 148 -1.10 -6.70 -18.18
N PHE A 149 -1.10 -6.45 -16.87
CA PHE A 149 -0.17 -5.54 -16.22
C PHE A 149 1.27 -5.96 -16.49
N GLU A 150 1.63 -7.21 -16.21
CA GLU A 150 3.00 -7.67 -16.37
C GLU A 150 3.45 -7.72 -17.85
N ARG A 151 2.57 -8.13 -18.76
CA ARG A 151 2.94 -8.34 -20.17
C ARG A 151 2.87 -7.08 -21.03
N GLN A 152 2.05 -6.10 -20.69
CA GLN A 152 1.78 -4.93 -21.53
C GLN A 152 2.04 -3.64 -20.77
N LEU A 153 1.32 -3.43 -19.66
CA LEU A 153 1.34 -2.14 -18.97
C LEU A 153 2.69 -1.84 -18.29
N ARG A 154 3.33 -2.82 -17.65
CA ARG A 154 4.61 -2.63 -16.97
C ARG A 154 5.72 -2.20 -17.96
N PRO A 155 5.89 -2.85 -19.14
CA PRO A 155 6.80 -2.35 -20.18
C PRO A 155 6.50 -0.92 -20.64
N GLU A 156 5.22 -0.58 -20.86
CA GLU A 156 4.82 0.77 -21.28
C GLU A 156 5.13 1.82 -20.21
N LEU A 157 4.81 1.52 -18.94
CA LEU A 157 5.14 2.38 -17.82
C LEU A 157 6.65 2.50 -17.65
N ALA A 158 7.42 1.43 -17.81
CA ALA A 158 8.88 1.47 -17.72
C ALA A 158 9.54 2.39 -18.76
N ALA A 159 8.90 2.60 -19.92
CA ALA A 159 9.37 3.54 -20.94
C ALA A 159 9.07 5.01 -20.60
N LEU A 160 8.13 5.30 -19.71
CA LEU A 160 7.68 6.65 -19.34
C LEU A 160 8.05 7.00 -17.90
N THR A 161 7.52 6.26 -16.95
CA THR A 161 7.71 6.43 -15.52
C THR A 161 7.62 5.05 -14.84
N PRO A 162 8.76 4.36 -14.64
CA PRO A 162 8.77 3.01 -14.12
C PRO A 162 8.07 2.88 -12.76
N PRO A 163 7.25 1.83 -12.53
CA PRO A 163 6.69 1.55 -11.22
C PRO A 163 7.81 1.29 -10.20
N LEU A 164 7.78 2.01 -9.09
CA LEU A 164 8.73 1.91 -7.97
C LEU A 164 8.39 0.75 -7.04
N ALA A 165 7.11 0.48 -6.86
CA ALA A 165 6.59 -0.64 -6.09
C ALA A 165 5.22 -1.02 -6.65
N VAL A 166 4.92 -2.32 -6.67
CA VAL A 166 3.64 -2.87 -7.13
C VAL A 166 3.13 -3.85 -6.08
N HIS A 167 1.86 -3.73 -5.74
CA HIS A 167 1.16 -4.50 -4.72
C HIS A 167 -0.16 -5.02 -5.28
N ARG A 168 -0.60 -6.14 -4.74
CA ARG A 168 -1.93 -6.74 -5.01
C ARG A 168 -2.69 -6.89 -3.71
N THR A 169 -4.01 -7.04 -3.76
CA THR A 169 -4.81 -7.41 -2.59
C THR A 169 -4.23 -8.64 -1.87
N GLU A 170 -4.25 -8.58 -0.54
CA GLU A 170 -4.11 -9.74 0.34
C GLU A 170 -5.50 -10.17 0.80
N HIS A 171 -5.81 -11.46 0.64
CA HIS A 171 -7.13 -12.02 0.94
C HIS A 171 -7.23 -12.66 2.32
N ALA A 172 -6.15 -12.70 3.10
CA ALA A 172 -6.19 -13.16 4.48
C ALA A 172 -7.18 -12.36 5.33
N GLU A 173 -7.86 -13.07 6.24
CA GLU A 173 -8.81 -12.45 7.17
C GLU A 173 -8.14 -11.40 8.05
N ASN A 174 -8.87 -10.32 8.39
CA ASN A 174 -8.36 -9.33 9.32
C ASN A 174 -8.36 -9.88 10.75
N THR A 175 -7.16 -10.21 11.24
CA THR A 175 -6.92 -10.71 12.60
C THR A 175 -6.93 -9.62 13.69
N PHE A 176 -7.16 -8.35 13.34
CA PHE A 176 -7.24 -7.24 14.30
C PHE A 176 -8.50 -6.38 14.06
N PRO A 177 -9.69 -6.81 14.53
CA PRO A 177 -10.97 -6.17 14.20
C PRO A 177 -11.12 -4.71 14.64
N ALA A 178 -10.36 -4.27 15.64
CA ALA A 178 -10.35 -2.87 16.09
C ALA A 178 -9.79 -1.90 15.04
N LEU A 179 -9.13 -2.41 13.99
CA LEU A 179 -8.71 -1.65 12.82
C LEU A 179 -9.29 -2.32 11.58
N PRO A 180 -10.48 -1.87 11.12
CA PRO A 180 -11.07 -2.38 9.91
C PRO A 180 -10.14 -2.23 8.72
N VAL A 181 -10.26 -3.16 7.78
CA VAL A 181 -9.67 -3.08 6.45
C VAL A 181 -10.79 -3.31 5.44
N ARG A 182 -10.67 -2.71 4.27
CA ARG A 182 -11.65 -2.86 3.20
C ARG A 182 -11.60 -4.31 2.71
N ALA A 183 -12.72 -5.02 2.89
CA ALA A 183 -12.86 -6.43 2.55
C ALA A 183 -13.74 -6.60 1.30
N GLY A 184 -13.52 -7.69 0.56
CA GLY A 184 -14.35 -8.04 -0.60
C GLY A 184 -14.05 -7.25 -1.87
N GLU A 185 -12.90 -6.59 -1.94
CA GLU A 185 -12.43 -5.94 -3.16
C GLU A 185 -11.05 -6.43 -3.58
N ASP A 186 -10.82 -6.42 -4.88
CA ASP A 186 -9.53 -6.69 -5.49
C ASP A 186 -8.96 -5.40 -6.07
N VAL A 187 -7.69 -5.15 -5.75
CA VAL A 187 -6.93 -4.02 -6.24
C VAL A 187 -5.54 -4.45 -6.72
N LEU A 188 -5.06 -3.74 -7.73
CA LEU A 188 -3.65 -3.64 -8.06
C LEU A 188 -3.21 -2.20 -7.79
N VAL A 189 -2.17 -2.03 -6.98
CA VAL A 189 -1.66 -0.72 -6.58
C VAL A 189 -0.21 -0.59 -7.01
N TRP A 190 0.18 0.56 -7.53
CA TRP A 190 1.59 0.86 -7.75
C TRP A 190 1.93 2.33 -7.56
N PHE A 191 3.22 2.59 -7.34
CA PHE A 191 3.76 3.92 -7.12
C PHE A 191 4.69 4.31 -8.26
N THR A 192 4.62 5.56 -8.70
CA THR A 192 5.51 6.14 -9.73
C THR A 192 6.05 7.48 -9.25
N ALA A 193 7.25 7.87 -9.71
CA ALA A 193 7.82 9.17 -9.39
C ALA A 193 7.18 10.29 -10.24
N GLY A 194 7.03 11.47 -9.68
CA GLY A 194 6.51 12.66 -10.35
C GLY A 194 5.11 13.06 -9.92
N ASP A 195 4.63 14.15 -10.49
CA ASP A 195 3.34 14.78 -10.20
C ASP A 195 2.18 14.24 -11.04
N THR A 196 2.48 13.46 -12.07
CA THR A 196 1.48 12.91 -13.00
C THR A 196 1.89 11.50 -13.39
N ALA A 197 0.92 10.60 -13.53
CA ALA A 197 1.14 9.25 -14.05
C ALA A 197 0.16 9.00 -15.19
N PRO A 198 0.49 9.37 -16.45
CA PRO A 198 -0.39 9.10 -17.58
C PRO A 198 -0.60 7.59 -17.73
N LEU A 199 -1.85 7.19 -17.97
CA LEU A 199 -2.24 5.80 -18.19
C LEU A 199 -2.87 5.65 -19.58
N PRO A 200 -2.70 4.50 -20.25
CA PRO A 200 -3.53 4.14 -21.38
C PRO A 200 -4.98 3.95 -20.93
N ASP A 201 -5.90 3.79 -21.89
CA ASP A 201 -7.28 3.44 -21.56
C ASP A 201 -7.36 2.02 -20.99
N LEU A 202 -7.78 1.93 -19.74
CA LEU A 202 -7.94 0.66 -19.00
C LEU A 202 -9.41 0.30 -18.77
N SER A 203 -10.37 1.01 -19.38
CA SER A 203 -11.80 0.83 -19.11
C SER A 203 -12.31 -0.57 -19.42
N ALA A 204 -11.67 -1.29 -20.35
CA ALA A 204 -11.99 -2.67 -20.68
C ALA A 204 -11.56 -3.68 -19.59
N HIS A 205 -10.69 -3.28 -18.67
CA HIS A 205 -10.10 -4.14 -17.64
C HIS A 205 -10.58 -3.83 -16.23
N LEU A 206 -11.13 -2.64 -15.99
CA LEU A 206 -11.40 -2.13 -14.64
C LEU A 206 -12.88 -1.88 -14.40
N ARG A 207 -13.31 -2.04 -13.14
CA ARG A 207 -14.68 -1.78 -12.68
C ARG A 207 -15.03 -0.30 -12.66
N SER A 208 -14.01 0.54 -12.52
CA SER A 208 -14.09 2.00 -12.48
C SER A 208 -12.80 2.58 -13.03
N ALA A 209 -12.78 3.89 -13.26
CA ALA A 209 -11.55 4.60 -13.58
C ALA A 209 -10.50 4.36 -12.47
N PRO A 210 -9.20 4.23 -12.82
CA PRO A 210 -8.13 4.19 -11.82
C PRO A 210 -8.19 5.40 -10.89
N GLN A 211 -8.06 5.16 -9.59
CA GLN A 211 -7.84 6.24 -8.63
C GLN A 211 -6.35 6.59 -8.65
N GLN A 212 -6.02 7.88 -8.78
CA GLN A 212 -4.66 8.38 -8.70
C GLN A 212 -4.55 9.38 -7.56
N LEU A 213 -3.64 9.12 -6.62
CA LEU A 213 -3.34 10.01 -5.51
C LEU A 213 -2.00 10.69 -5.80
N ARG A 214 -1.98 12.02 -5.84
CA ARG A 214 -0.74 12.80 -5.96
C ARG A 214 -0.19 13.06 -4.56
N LEU A 215 0.92 12.42 -4.24
CA LEU A 215 1.41 12.29 -2.89
C LEU A 215 2.76 13.00 -2.72
N ALA A 216 2.82 13.97 -1.82
CA ALA A 216 4.07 14.60 -1.41
C ALA A 216 4.63 13.90 -0.15
N PRO A 217 5.85 13.35 -0.18
CA PRO A 217 6.47 12.72 0.99
C PRO A 217 6.53 13.67 2.19
N VAL A 218 6.30 13.11 3.38
CA VAL A 218 6.63 13.74 4.66
C VAL A 218 8.04 13.27 5.03
N ALA A 219 8.97 14.21 5.18
CA ALA A 219 10.37 13.97 5.55
C ALA A 219 10.51 13.07 6.77
#